data_AF-A0A554IX06-F1
#
_entry.id   AF-A0A554IX06-F1
#
_cell.length_a   1.000
_cell.length_b   1.000
_cell.length_c   1.000
_cell.angle_alpha   90.00
_cell.angle_beta   90.00
_cell.angle_gamma   90.00
#
_symmetry.space_group_name_H-M   'P 1'
#
loop_
_entity.id
_entity.type
_entity.pdbx_description
1 polymer ?
#
loop_
_entity_poly.entity_id
_entity_poly.type
_entity_poly.pdbx_seq_one_letter_code
_entity_poly.pdbx_strand_id
1 'polypeptide(L)'
;MHGKKNFLIILLGTWLFVSTLAITAVIFKNPALRAASMMEWGVIIFWIIICGGLMYHFREPVRGVILKIRLPSQFKFVIFAVSLALLEEAITTAMTNLAPLFGAKIGEAYITASANFFDVVFFHSAINFVGPFIFWAFALKRYDFSPFAAFLIFGISGTLAEASFGGFEHLLEFGLWIFVYGLMIFLPVYSLPDAEKRGAIKPRWYHYVAMVFLPALFVPLFSWIPGVVDPNHAQPTHFPPLNIR
;
A
#
# COMPACT_ATOMS: atom_id res chain seq x y z
N MET A 1 -13.60 11.66 -20.53
CA MET A 1 -12.47 11.32 -19.62
C MET A 1 -12.76 10.18 -18.64
N HIS A 2 -14.02 9.95 -18.22
CA HIS A 2 -14.38 8.85 -17.32
C HIS A 2 -14.01 7.46 -17.88
N GLY A 3 -14.23 7.23 -19.19
CA GLY A 3 -13.93 5.95 -19.83
C GLY A 3 -12.44 5.54 -19.82
N LYS A 4 -11.50 6.49 -19.92
CA LYS A 4 -10.06 6.18 -19.91
C LYS A 4 -9.56 5.72 -18.54
N LYS A 5 -10.08 6.30 -17.45
CA LYS A 5 -9.73 5.90 -16.09
C LYS A 5 -10.27 4.51 -15.77
N ASN A 6 -11.53 4.26 -16.13
CA ASN A 6 -12.15 2.96 -15.94
C ASN A 6 -11.42 1.87 -16.75
N PHE A 7 -11.04 2.17 -18.00
CA PHE A 7 -10.24 1.26 -18.80
C PHE A 7 -8.91 0.89 -18.13
N LEU A 8 -8.18 1.87 -17.58
CA LEU A 8 -6.91 1.60 -16.90
C LEU A 8 -7.11 0.76 -15.62
N ILE A 9 -8.14 1.05 -14.82
CA ILE A 9 -8.47 0.25 -13.63
C ILE A 9 -8.82 -1.19 -14.02
N ILE A 10 -9.63 -1.36 -15.08
CA ILE A 10 -9.98 -2.69 -15.59
C ILE A 10 -8.73 -3.42 -16.07
N LEU A 11 -7.86 -2.75 -16.83
CA LEU A 11 -6.61 -3.34 -17.32
C LEU A 11 -5.71 -3.79 -16.16
N LEU A 12 -5.52 -2.93 -15.14
CA LEU A 12 -4.75 -3.26 -13.95
C LEU A 12 -5.39 -4.42 -13.17
N GLY A 13 -6.71 -4.42 -13.02
CA GLY A 13 -7.43 -5.49 -12.32
C GLY A 13 -7.40 -6.81 -13.07
N THR A 14 -7.52 -6.79 -14.40
CA THR A 14 -7.36 -7.97 -15.24
C THR A 14 -5.94 -8.50 -15.18
N TRP A 15 -4.93 -7.63 -15.25
CA TRP A 15 -3.53 -8.05 -15.10
C TRP A 15 -3.27 -8.67 -13.74
N LEU A 16 -3.70 -8.02 -12.65
CA LEU A 16 -3.63 -8.55 -11.28
C LEU A 16 -4.24 -9.95 -11.22
N PHE A 17 -5.48 -10.13 -11.68
CA PHE A 17 -6.15 -11.42 -11.63
C PHE A 17 -5.41 -12.51 -12.43
N VAL A 18 -4.98 -12.19 -13.65
CA VAL A 18 -4.29 -13.16 -14.52
C VAL A 18 -2.91 -13.52 -14.00
N SER A 19 -2.13 -12.53 -13.54
CA SER A 19 -0.77 -12.74 -13.03
C SER A 19 -0.81 -13.54 -11.72
N THR A 20 -1.62 -13.15 -10.74
CA THR A 20 -1.74 -13.90 -9.48
C THR A 20 -2.27 -15.32 -9.74
N LEU A 21 -3.24 -15.52 -10.65
CA LEU A 21 -3.72 -16.85 -11.02
C LEU A 21 -2.62 -17.72 -11.65
N ALA A 22 -1.83 -17.15 -12.57
CA ALA A 22 -0.73 -17.85 -13.21
C ALA A 22 0.36 -18.24 -12.19
N ILE A 23 0.75 -17.32 -11.30
CA ILE A 23 1.72 -17.56 -10.22
C ILE A 23 1.20 -18.68 -9.31
N THR A 24 -0.05 -18.58 -8.86
CA THR A 24 -0.73 -19.60 -8.03
C THR A 24 -0.66 -20.98 -8.68
N ALA A 25 -0.94 -21.06 -9.98
CA ALA A 25 -0.95 -22.33 -10.72
C ALA A 25 0.44 -22.96 -10.81
N VAL A 26 1.49 -22.16 -11.01
CA VAL A 26 2.89 -22.63 -11.08
C VAL A 26 3.34 -23.17 -9.73
N ILE A 27 3.04 -22.46 -8.64
CA ILE A 27 3.53 -22.81 -7.30
C ILE A 27 2.61 -23.77 -6.53
N PHE A 28 1.47 -24.17 -7.12
CA PHE A 28 0.41 -24.93 -6.44
C PHE A 28 0.87 -26.24 -5.77
N LYS A 29 1.92 -26.86 -6.33
CA LYS A 29 2.50 -28.11 -5.80
C LYS A 29 3.37 -27.90 -4.57
N ASN A 30 3.92 -26.69 -4.35
CA ASN A 30 4.70 -26.37 -3.16
C ASN A 30 3.74 -25.86 -2.06
N PRO A 31 3.57 -26.59 -0.93
CA PRO A 31 2.56 -26.25 0.07
C PRO A 31 2.78 -24.87 0.72
N ALA A 32 4.03 -24.49 1.00
CA ALA A 32 4.36 -23.22 1.64
C ALA A 32 4.09 -22.05 0.68
N LEU A 33 4.53 -22.15 -0.57
CA LEU A 33 4.30 -21.12 -1.58
C LEU A 33 2.82 -21.01 -1.96
N ARG A 34 2.11 -22.14 -2.05
CA ARG A 34 0.65 -22.15 -2.23
C ARG A 34 -0.05 -21.43 -1.08
N ALA A 35 0.34 -21.70 0.17
CA ALA A 35 -0.25 -21.04 1.32
C ALA A 35 -0.02 -19.52 1.29
N ALA A 36 1.20 -19.07 0.98
CA ALA A 36 1.52 -17.65 0.81
C ALA A 36 0.68 -16.99 -0.31
N SER A 37 0.51 -17.67 -1.45
CA SER A 37 -0.35 -17.15 -2.52
C SER A 37 -1.83 -17.15 -2.15
N MET A 38 -2.33 -18.09 -1.35
CA MET A 38 -3.70 -18.02 -0.83
C MET A 38 -3.89 -16.84 0.15
N MET A 39 -2.86 -16.47 0.91
CA MET A 39 -2.87 -15.25 1.73
C MET A 39 -2.93 -13.98 0.86
N GLU A 40 -2.16 -13.95 -0.23
CA GLU A 40 -2.19 -12.86 -1.22
C GLU A 40 -3.59 -12.72 -1.85
N TRP A 41 -4.24 -13.82 -2.23
CA TRP A 41 -5.65 -13.82 -2.64
C TRP A 41 -6.57 -13.22 -1.58
N GLY A 42 -6.31 -13.50 -0.30
CA GLY A 42 -6.97 -12.86 0.83
C GLY A 42 -6.82 -11.35 0.80
N VAL A 43 -5.61 -10.83 0.58
CA VAL A 43 -5.36 -9.38 0.44
C VAL A 43 -6.10 -8.80 -0.76
N ILE A 44 -6.10 -9.48 -1.91
CA ILE A 44 -6.84 -9.05 -3.11
C ILE A 44 -8.34 -8.92 -2.78
N ILE A 45 -8.92 -9.90 -2.09
CA ILE A 45 -10.35 -9.89 -1.76
C ILE A 45 -10.67 -8.80 -0.73
N PHE A 46 -9.98 -8.80 0.41
CA PHE A 46 -10.32 -7.93 1.53
C PHE A 46 -9.87 -6.48 1.33
N TRP A 47 -8.64 -6.27 0.90
CA TRP A 47 -8.11 -4.92 0.72
C TRP A 47 -8.54 -4.32 -0.62
N ILE A 48 -8.27 -5.01 -1.72
CA ILE A 48 -8.46 -4.40 -3.04
C ILE A 48 -9.95 -4.36 -3.42
N ILE A 49 -10.63 -5.49 -3.36
CA ILE A 49 -12.04 -5.59 -3.81
C ILE A 49 -12.98 -4.97 -2.77
N ILE A 50 -12.94 -5.45 -1.52
CA ILE A 50 -13.87 -4.99 -0.48
C ILE A 50 -13.49 -3.58 -0.01
N CYS A 51 -12.31 -3.36 0.57
CA CYS A 51 -11.95 -2.02 1.06
C CYS A 51 -11.87 -1.00 -0.08
N GLY A 52 -11.22 -1.31 -1.21
CA GLY A 52 -11.18 -0.42 -2.37
C GLY A 52 -12.58 -0.12 -2.95
N GLY A 53 -13.45 -1.12 -3.03
CA GLY A 53 -14.85 -0.95 -3.42
C GLY A 53 -15.63 -0.05 -2.47
N LEU A 54 -15.48 -0.25 -1.16
CA LEU A 54 -16.07 0.59 -0.12
C LEU A 54 -15.54 2.02 -0.17
N MET A 55 -14.23 2.21 -0.34
CA MET A 55 -13.62 3.53 -0.50
C MET A 55 -14.22 4.26 -1.70
N TYR A 56 -14.38 3.58 -2.83
CA TYR A 56 -14.99 4.17 -4.01
C TYR A 56 -16.47 4.50 -3.78
N HIS A 57 -17.25 3.58 -3.22
CA HIS A 57 -18.69 3.78 -3.01
C HIS A 57 -18.99 4.88 -2.00
N PHE A 58 -18.26 4.91 -0.88
CA PHE A 58 -18.49 5.84 0.23
C PHE A 58 -17.59 7.09 0.20
N ARG A 59 -16.89 7.36 -0.92
CA ARG A 59 -15.95 8.50 -1.03
C ARG A 59 -16.57 9.87 -0.70
N GLU A 60 -17.82 10.09 -1.10
CA GLU A 60 -18.52 11.37 -0.87
C GLU A 60 -18.94 11.54 0.59
N PRO A 61 -19.64 10.58 1.23
CA PRO A 61 -19.90 10.62 2.67
C PRO A 61 -18.63 10.82 3.50
N VAL A 62 -17.57 10.04 3.20
CA VAL A 62 -16.30 10.13 3.92
C VAL A 62 -15.66 11.49 3.76
N ARG A 63 -15.56 12.01 2.51
CA ARG A 63 -15.08 13.37 2.25
C ARG A 63 -15.86 14.40 3.05
N GLY A 64 -17.20 14.29 3.09
CA GLY A 64 -18.06 15.18 3.86
C GLY A 64 -17.75 15.18 5.36
N VAL A 65 -17.43 14.02 5.95
CA VAL A 65 -17.02 13.90 7.36
C VAL A 65 -15.62 14.50 7.56
N ILE A 66 -14.64 14.12 6.74
CA ILE A 66 -13.25 14.57 6.87
C ILE A 66 -13.14 16.09 6.74
N LEU A 67 -13.91 16.72 5.84
CA LEU A 67 -13.89 18.17 5.66
C LEU A 67 -14.41 18.93 6.90
N LYS A 68 -15.31 18.35 7.70
CA LYS A 68 -15.85 18.98 8.92
C LYS A 68 -14.86 19.01 10.09
N ILE A 69 -13.85 18.15 10.08
CA ILE A 69 -12.84 18.08 11.16
C ILE A 69 -12.02 19.39 11.18
N ARG A 70 -11.83 20.02 12.35
CA ARG A 70 -11.05 21.27 12.50
C ARG A 70 -9.55 21.00 12.64
N LEU A 71 -8.95 20.39 11.62
CA LEU A 71 -7.50 20.16 11.53
C LEU A 71 -6.95 20.75 10.22
N PRO A 72 -5.66 21.09 10.13
CA PRO A 72 -5.06 21.46 8.86
C PRO A 72 -5.12 20.27 7.87
N SER A 73 -5.30 20.55 6.59
CA SER A 73 -5.54 19.51 5.58
C SER A 73 -4.39 18.51 5.43
N GLN A 74 -3.15 18.96 5.69
CA GLN A 74 -1.96 18.11 5.67
C GLN A 74 -1.99 17.07 6.79
N PHE A 75 -2.36 17.48 8.00
CA PHE A 75 -2.50 16.55 9.12
C PHE A 75 -3.63 15.56 8.88
N LYS A 76 -4.78 16.02 8.36
CA LYS A 76 -5.87 15.13 7.96
C LYS A 76 -5.40 14.09 6.96
N PHE A 77 -4.67 14.51 5.94
CA PHE A 77 -4.12 13.63 4.92
C PHE A 77 -3.22 12.57 5.54
N VAL A 78 -2.21 12.97 6.32
CA VAL A 78 -1.24 12.03 6.93
C VAL A 78 -1.95 11.05 7.86
N ILE A 79 -2.77 11.53 8.79
CA ILE A 79 -3.49 10.67 9.74
C ILE A 79 -4.38 9.67 8.99
N PHE A 80 -5.09 10.13 7.95
CA PHE A 80 -5.99 9.28 7.20
C PHE A 80 -5.21 8.24 6.35
N ALA A 81 -4.15 8.65 5.66
CA ALA A 81 -3.29 7.73 4.91
C ALA A 81 -2.63 6.68 5.81
N VAL A 82 -2.11 7.10 6.98
CA VAL A 82 -1.59 6.17 8.00
C VAL A 82 -2.67 5.22 8.49
N SER A 83 -3.89 5.70 8.74
CA SER A 83 -4.99 4.82 9.18
C SER A 83 -5.36 3.78 8.13
N LEU A 84 -5.29 4.13 6.84
CA LEU A 84 -5.50 3.18 5.74
C LEU A 84 -4.34 2.20 5.60
N ALA A 85 -3.09 2.65 5.76
CA ALA A 85 -1.93 1.75 5.80
C ALA A 85 -2.03 0.77 6.97
N LEU A 86 -2.38 1.22 8.17
CA LEU A 86 -2.58 0.36 9.35
C LEU A 86 -3.72 -0.66 9.15
N LEU A 87 -4.78 -0.28 8.44
CA LEU A 87 -5.86 -1.21 8.10
C LEU A 87 -5.39 -2.29 7.13
N GLU A 88 -4.62 -1.91 6.12
CA GLU A 88 -4.00 -2.85 5.18
C GLU A 88 -3.08 -3.82 5.92
N GLU A 89 -2.22 -3.32 6.82
CA GLU A 89 -1.32 -4.12 7.65
C GLU A 89 -2.07 -5.06 8.60
N ALA A 90 -3.24 -4.65 9.09
CA ALA A 90 -4.09 -5.52 9.88
C ALA A 90 -4.63 -6.69 9.05
N ILE A 91 -4.97 -6.44 7.77
CA ILE A 91 -5.43 -7.48 6.84
C ILE A 91 -4.27 -8.43 6.50
N THR A 92 -3.10 -7.92 6.12
CA THR A 92 -1.94 -8.75 5.76
C THR A 92 -1.46 -9.59 6.94
N THR A 93 -1.38 -8.99 8.14
CA THR A 93 -1.04 -9.71 9.37
C THR A 93 -2.08 -10.77 9.71
N ALA A 94 -3.38 -10.47 9.52
CA ALA A 94 -4.42 -11.47 9.71
C ALA A 94 -4.26 -12.63 8.72
N MET A 95 -3.99 -12.36 7.43
CA MET A 95 -3.75 -13.42 6.44
C MET A 95 -2.54 -14.29 6.79
N THR A 96 -1.44 -13.70 7.26
CA THR A 96 -0.28 -14.46 7.78
C THR A 96 -0.68 -15.34 8.96
N ASN A 97 -1.50 -14.85 9.89
CA ASN A 97 -2.01 -15.66 11.01
C ASN A 97 -2.96 -16.78 10.57
N LEU A 98 -3.60 -16.64 9.41
CA LEU A 98 -4.46 -17.67 8.82
C LEU A 98 -3.68 -18.72 8.01
N ALA A 99 -2.34 -18.76 8.08
CA ALA A 99 -1.52 -19.81 7.47
C ALA A 99 -2.06 -21.25 7.68
N PRO A 100 -2.55 -21.62 8.89
CA PRO A 100 -3.11 -22.96 9.13
C PRO A 100 -4.34 -23.27 8.27
N LEU A 101 -5.16 -22.28 7.93
CA LEU A 101 -6.30 -22.47 7.03
C LEU A 101 -5.88 -22.81 5.60
N PHE A 102 -4.66 -22.42 5.21
CA PHE A 102 -4.10 -22.68 3.89
C PHE A 102 -3.17 -23.90 3.85
N GLY A 103 -3.08 -24.63 4.98
CA GLY A 103 -2.31 -25.87 5.09
C GLY A 103 -0.82 -25.70 5.41
N ALA A 104 -0.42 -24.54 5.96
CA ALA A 104 0.94 -24.28 6.43
C ALA A 104 0.93 -23.90 7.92
N LYS A 105 2.02 -24.13 8.65
CA LYS A 105 2.16 -23.61 10.02
C LYS A 105 2.41 -22.10 9.98
N ILE A 106 2.07 -21.41 11.06
CA ILE A 106 2.45 -19.99 11.22
C ILE A 106 3.99 -19.90 11.16
N GLY A 107 4.48 -19.04 10.27
CA GLY A 107 5.91 -18.86 10.01
C GLY A 107 6.54 -19.83 9.01
N GLU A 108 5.78 -20.82 8.52
CA GLU A 108 6.18 -21.65 7.38
C GLU A 108 5.80 -21.02 6.04
N ALA A 109 4.72 -20.22 6.05
CA ALA A 109 4.29 -19.35 4.97
C ALA A 109 3.87 -18.01 5.58
N TYR A 110 4.23 -16.89 4.96
CA TYR A 110 3.97 -15.56 5.45
C TYR A 110 4.02 -14.53 4.32
N ILE A 111 3.21 -13.48 4.45
CA ILE A 111 3.25 -12.29 3.57
C ILE A 111 3.62 -11.02 4.34
N THR A 112 3.86 -11.15 5.65
CA THR A 112 4.36 -10.11 6.54
C THR A 112 5.59 -10.60 7.29
N ALA A 113 6.43 -9.68 7.73
CA ALA A 113 7.64 -10.01 8.49
C ALA A 113 7.37 -10.62 9.87
N SER A 114 6.14 -10.50 10.38
CA SER A 114 5.70 -11.00 11.68
C SER A 114 4.23 -11.38 11.68
N ALA A 115 3.85 -12.28 12.59
CA ALA A 115 2.45 -12.57 12.92
C ALA A 115 1.88 -11.60 13.97
N ASN A 116 2.71 -10.75 14.58
CA ASN A 116 2.27 -9.73 15.52
C ASN A 116 2.06 -8.39 14.81
N PHE A 117 0.84 -7.87 14.84
CA PHE A 117 0.48 -6.62 14.17
C PHE A 117 1.33 -5.42 14.62
N PHE A 118 1.55 -5.27 15.93
CA PHE A 118 2.34 -4.15 16.45
C PHE A 118 3.80 -4.23 16.02
N ASP A 119 4.32 -5.44 15.95
CA ASP A 119 5.68 -5.68 15.48
C ASP A 119 5.83 -5.30 13.99
N VAL A 120 4.91 -5.74 13.13
CA VAL A 120 4.85 -5.30 11.72
C VAL A 120 4.81 -3.77 11.60
N VAL A 121 3.95 -3.13 12.41
CA VAL A 121 3.74 -1.68 12.34
C VAL A 121 4.96 -0.88 12.79
N PHE A 122 5.55 -1.25 13.94
CA PHE A 122 6.61 -0.46 14.55
C PHE A 122 8.01 -0.80 14.05
N PHE A 123 8.25 -2.02 13.57
CA PHE A 123 9.59 -2.51 13.26
C PHE A 123 9.84 -2.87 11.79
N HIS A 124 8.80 -3.07 10.97
CA HIS A 124 8.97 -3.59 9.61
C HIS A 124 8.48 -2.66 8.51
N SER A 125 7.17 -2.51 8.31
CA SER A 125 6.62 -1.92 7.09
C SER A 125 5.88 -0.61 7.33
N ALA A 126 4.94 -0.55 8.29
CA ALA A 126 4.05 0.61 8.41
C ALA A 126 4.77 1.92 8.74
N ILE A 127 5.80 1.85 9.58
CA ILE A 127 6.62 3.00 9.98
C ILE A 127 7.29 3.68 8.78
N ASN A 128 7.64 2.90 7.75
CA ASN A 128 8.31 3.40 6.55
C ASN A 128 7.36 4.21 5.65
N PHE A 129 6.04 4.10 5.81
CA PHE A 129 5.08 4.92 5.05
C PHE A 129 4.90 6.34 5.60
N VAL A 130 5.21 6.57 6.88
CA VAL A 130 4.94 7.87 7.54
C VAL A 130 5.70 9.01 6.85
N GLY A 131 6.98 8.82 6.55
CA GLY A 131 7.81 9.79 5.83
C GLY A 131 7.25 10.15 4.45
N PRO A 132 7.06 9.17 3.55
CA PRO A 132 6.41 9.38 2.26
C PRO A 132 5.04 10.09 2.36
N PHE A 133 4.20 9.76 3.34
CA PHE A 133 2.93 10.46 3.54
C PHE A 133 3.11 11.92 3.95
N ILE A 134 4.10 12.24 4.80
CA ILE A 134 4.45 13.63 5.13
C ILE A 134 4.90 14.38 3.87
N PHE A 135 5.76 13.76 3.04
CA PHE A 135 6.17 14.35 1.77
C PHE A 135 4.96 14.65 0.86
N TRP A 136 4.06 13.67 0.70
CA TRP A 136 2.82 13.85 -0.05
C TRP A 136 1.96 14.97 0.52
N ALA A 137 1.85 15.11 1.84
CA ALA A 137 1.10 16.19 2.47
C ALA A 137 1.67 17.58 2.10
N PHE A 138 3.00 17.72 2.05
CA PHE A 138 3.66 18.95 1.60
C PHE A 138 3.46 19.20 0.11
N ALA A 139 3.56 18.16 -0.72
CA ALA A 139 3.32 18.28 -2.15
C ALA A 139 1.87 18.70 -2.43
N LEU A 140 0.89 18.07 -1.77
CA LEU A 140 -0.55 18.35 -1.91
C LEU A 140 -0.97 19.70 -1.32
N LYS A 141 -0.14 20.31 -0.47
CA LYS A 141 -0.31 21.72 -0.09
C LYS A 141 -0.12 22.66 -1.28
N ARG A 142 0.82 22.34 -2.17
CA ARG A 142 1.21 23.21 -3.30
C ARG A 142 0.60 22.79 -4.62
N TYR A 143 0.40 21.50 -4.83
CA TYR A 143 -0.01 20.94 -6.12
C TYR A 143 -1.34 20.22 -6.03
N ASP A 144 -2.18 20.43 -7.03
CA ASP A 144 -3.48 19.81 -7.15
C ASP A 144 -3.42 18.50 -7.94
N PHE A 145 -2.82 17.47 -7.33
CA PHE A 145 -2.86 16.13 -7.90
C PHE A 145 -4.26 15.54 -7.78
N SER A 146 -4.82 15.07 -8.90
CA SER A 146 -6.08 14.35 -8.86
C SER A 146 -5.96 13.05 -8.04
N PRO A 147 -7.00 12.60 -7.31
CA PRO A 147 -6.95 11.37 -6.51
C PRO A 147 -6.52 10.13 -7.32
N PHE A 148 -6.97 10.04 -8.58
CA PHE A 148 -6.58 8.96 -9.48
C PHE A 148 -5.09 9.01 -9.87
N ALA A 149 -4.53 10.20 -10.05
CA ALA A 149 -3.10 10.34 -10.31
C ALA A 149 -2.30 9.97 -9.06
N ALA A 150 -2.73 10.39 -7.87
CA ALA A 150 -2.08 10.03 -6.62
C ALA A 150 -2.10 8.50 -6.39
N PHE A 151 -3.23 7.85 -6.64
CA PHE A 151 -3.38 6.40 -6.65
C PHE A 151 -2.32 5.73 -7.54
N LEU A 152 -2.21 6.14 -8.81
CA LEU A 152 -1.24 5.54 -9.73
C LEU A 152 0.21 5.82 -9.34
N ILE A 153 0.55 7.07 -9.03
CA ILE A 153 1.94 7.48 -8.74
C ILE A 153 2.45 6.76 -7.50
N PHE A 154 1.67 6.76 -6.42
CA PHE A 154 2.07 6.09 -5.19
C PHE A 154 2.05 4.56 -5.35
N GLY A 155 1.09 4.03 -6.12
CA GLY A 155 1.07 2.63 -6.53
C GLY A 155 2.34 2.20 -7.27
N ILE A 156 2.79 2.99 -8.24
CA ILE A 156 4.05 2.76 -8.97
C ILE A 156 5.25 2.89 -8.02
N SER A 157 5.25 3.89 -7.13
CA SER A 157 6.32 4.08 -6.14
C SER A 157 6.46 2.84 -5.25
N GLY A 158 5.34 2.31 -4.77
CA GLY A 158 5.31 1.09 -3.97
C GLY A 158 5.73 -0.15 -4.76
N THR A 159 5.31 -0.29 -6.02
CA THR A 159 5.77 -1.37 -6.90
C THR A 159 7.29 -1.35 -7.07
N LEU A 160 7.90 -0.17 -7.24
CA LEU A 160 9.34 -0.02 -7.34
C LEU A 160 10.04 -0.32 -6.00
N ALA A 161 9.41 0.02 -4.88
CA ALA A 161 9.93 -0.34 -3.56
C ALA A 161 9.98 -1.86 -3.39
N GLU A 162 8.89 -2.57 -3.71
CA GLU A 162 8.85 -4.03 -3.68
C GLU A 162 9.88 -4.67 -4.60
N ALA A 163 10.00 -4.17 -5.83
CA ALA A 163 11.03 -4.66 -6.75
C ALA A 163 12.46 -4.42 -6.24
N SER A 164 12.66 -3.36 -5.45
CA SER A 164 13.98 -3.03 -4.89
C SER A 164 14.35 -3.90 -3.70
N PHE A 165 13.38 -4.34 -2.89
CA PHE A 165 13.62 -5.15 -1.69
C PHE A 165 13.44 -6.66 -1.94
N GLY A 166 12.42 -7.05 -2.70
CA GLY A 166 12.05 -8.45 -2.94
C GLY A 166 12.54 -9.01 -4.27
N GLY A 167 13.03 -8.18 -5.20
CA GLY A 167 13.55 -8.61 -6.50
C GLY A 167 12.67 -8.25 -7.69
N PHE A 168 13.22 -8.36 -8.91
CA PHE A 168 12.56 -7.91 -10.15
C PHE A 168 11.31 -8.72 -10.51
N GLU A 169 11.13 -9.91 -9.95
CA GLU A 169 9.93 -10.75 -10.09
C GLU A 169 8.66 -10.04 -9.65
N HIS A 170 8.72 -9.17 -8.64
CA HIS A 170 7.56 -8.39 -8.17
C HIS A 170 7.08 -7.37 -9.20
N LEU A 171 7.86 -7.07 -10.24
CA LEU A 171 7.38 -6.28 -11.37
C LEU A 171 6.29 -7.01 -12.14
N LEU A 172 6.22 -8.35 -12.10
CA LEU A 172 5.12 -9.11 -12.71
C LEU A 172 3.80 -8.88 -11.94
N GLU A 173 3.88 -8.53 -10.67
CA GLU A 173 2.75 -8.27 -9.77
C GLU A 173 2.42 -6.77 -9.70
N PHE A 174 2.89 -5.94 -10.64
CA PHE A 174 2.66 -4.50 -10.58
C PHE A 174 1.19 -4.10 -10.42
N GLY A 175 0.25 -4.92 -10.93
CA GLY A 175 -1.18 -4.71 -10.71
C GLY A 175 -1.55 -4.76 -9.23
N LEU A 176 -1.08 -5.78 -8.50
CA LEU A 176 -1.27 -5.95 -7.06
C LEU A 176 -0.75 -4.73 -6.32
N TRP A 177 0.53 -4.41 -6.51
CA TRP A 177 1.21 -3.36 -5.76
C TRP A 177 0.64 -1.97 -6.04
N ILE A 178 0.23 -1.68 -7.28
CA ILE A 178 -0.45 -0.42 -7.60
C ILE A 178 -1.76 -0.30 -6.82
N PHE A 179 -2.55 -1.36 -6.69
CA PHE A 179 -3.77 -1.33 -5.89
C PHE A 179 -3.46 -1.24 -4.39
N VAL A 180 -2.58 -2.08 -3.86
CA VAL A 180 -2.22 -2.11 -2.44
C VAL A 180 -1.82 -0.71 -1.97
N TYR A 181 -0.80 -0.13 -2.61
CA TYR A 181 -0.26 1.16 -2.22
C TYR A 181 -1.16 2.32 -2.65
N GLY A 182 -1.66 2.31 -3.88
CA GLY A 182 -2.49 3.40 -4.39
C GLY A 182 -3.76 3.62 -3.58
N LEU A 183 -4.37 2.57 -3.04
CA LEU A 183 -5.56 2.67 -2.20
C LEU A 183 -5.30 3.38 -0.86
N MET A 184 -4.09 3.27 -0.30
CA MET A 184 -3.72 3.95 0.95
C MET A 184 -3.82 5.47 0.84
N ILE A 185 -3.65 6.03 -0.36
CA ILE A 185 -3.61 7.47 -0.61
C ILE A 185 -4.83 7.99 -1.40
N PHE A 186 -5.50 7.14 -2.18
CA PHE A 186 -6.62 7.54 -3.03
C PHE A 186 -7.69 8.35 -2.28
N LEU A 187 -8.25 7.79 -1.20
CA LEU A 187 -9.33 8.41 -0.45
C LEU A 187 -8.86 9.60 0.41
N PRO A 188 -7.67 9.58 1.04
CA PRO A 188 -7.09 10.77 1.68
C PRO A 188 -6.94 11.97 0.72
N VAL A 189 -6.45 11.76 -0.51
CA VAL A 189 -6.36 12.85 -1.51
C VAL A 189 -7.75 13.31 -1.93
N TYR A 190 -8.67 12.38 -2.16
CA TYR A 190 -10.07 12.71 -2.48
C TYR A 190 -10.73 13.60 -1.42
N SER A 191 -10.34 13.41 -0.16
CA SER A 191 -10.94 14.08 0.99
C SER A 191 -10.33 15.44 1.30
N LEU A 192 -9.41 15.94 0.46
CA LEU A 192 -8.85 17.27 0.60
C LEU A 192 -9.86 18.36 0.24
N PRO A 193 -9.70 19.58 0.81
CA PRO A 193 -10.42 20.75 0.32
C PRO A 193 -10.10 21.02 -1.15
N ASP A 194 -11.01 21.71 -1.83
CA ASP A 194 -10.82 22.08 -3.23
C ASP A 194 -9.53 22.89 -3.43
N ALA A 195 -8.94 22.81 -4.62
CA ALA A 195 -7.65 23.41 -4.95
C ALA A 195 -7.61 24.92 -4.64
N GLU A 196 -8.68 25.63 -4.96
CA GLU A 196 -8.84 27.07 -4.72
C GLU A 196 -8.70 27.41 -3.23
N LYS A 197 -9.36 26.64 -2.35
CA LYS A 197 -9.30 26.84 -0.89
C LYS A 197 -7.90 26.55 -0.32
N ARG A 198 -7.13 25.69 -0.99
CA ARG A 198 -5.74 25.38 -0.62
C ARG A 198 -4.72 26.34 -1.24
N GLY A 199 -5.09 27.12 -2.25
CA GLY A 199 -4.15 27.85 -3.10
C GLY A 199 -3.23 26.93 -3.92
N ALA A 200 -3.69 25.72 -4.23
CA ALA A 200 -2.89 24.72 -4.93
C ALA A 200 -2.90 24.94 -6.45
N ILE A 201 -1.74 24.75 -7.08
CA ILE A 201 -1.56 24.92 -8.53
C ILE A 201 -1.59 23.58 -9.26
N LYS A 202 -1.94 23.61 -10.55
CA LYS A 202 -1.96 22.40 -11.37
C LYS A 202 -0.54 21.84 -11.55
N PRO A 203 -0.29 20.55 -11.26
CA PRO A 203 1.02 19.95 -11.47
C PRO A 203 1.37 19.86 -12.96
N ARG A 204 2.65 20.11 -13.27
CA ARG A 204 3.26 19.86 -14.58
C ARG A 204 3.78 18.41 -14.68
N TRP A 205 3.99 17.90 -15.90
CA TRP A 205 4.38 16.50 -16.15
C TRP A 205 5.58 16.03 -15.32
N TYR A 206 6.62 16.85 -15.15
CA TYR A 206 7.81 16.46 -14.39
C TYR A 206 7.53 16.30 -12.89
N HIS A 207 6.50 16.95 -12.35
CA HIS A 207 6.09 16.70 -10.97
C HIS A 207 5.53 15.30 -10.81
N TYR A 208 4.83 14.75 -11.81
CA TYR A 208 4.34 13.37 -11.74
C TYR A 208 5.50 12.37 -11.64
N VAL A 209 6.54 12.56 -12.45
CA VAL A 209 7.77 11.74 -12.40
C VAL A 209 8.48 11.93 -11.06
N ALA A 210 8.66 13.18 -10.62
CA ALA A 210 9.30 13.49 -9.34
C ALA A 210 8.55 12.84 -8.17
N MET A 211 7.23 12.83 -8.18
CA MET A 211 6.40 12.23 -7.13
C MET A 211 6.48 10.69 -7.09
N VAL A 212 7.05 10.03 -8.10
CA VAL A 212 7.34 8.58 -8.04
C VAL A 212 8.58 8.31 -7.17
N PHE A 213 9.60 9.17 -7.24
CA PHE A 213 10.91 8.89 -6.64
C PHE A 213 11.18 9.71 -5.38
N LEU A 214 10.79 10.99 -5.35
CA LEU A 214 11.11 11.89 -4.23
C LEU A 214 10.50 11.48 -2.87
N PRO A 215 9.30 10.85 -2.78
CA PRO A 215 8.80 10.37 -1.49
C PRO A 215 9.75 9.37 -0.81
N ALA A 216 10.52 8.59 -1.58
CA ALA A 216 11.47 7.63 -1.03
C ALA A 216 12.58 8.30 -0.19
N LEU A 217 12.93 9.56 -0.50
CA LEU A 217 13.90 10.33 0.28
C LEU A 217 13.43 10.63 1.71
N PHE A 218 12.13 10.48 1.99
CA PHE A 218 11.54 10.68 3.31
C PHE A 218 11.42 9.38 4.11
N VAL A 219 11.65 8.21 3.51
CA VAL A 219 11.66 6.92 4.24
C VAL A 219 12.67 6.92 5.40
N PRO A 220 13.92 7.42 5.21
CA PRO A 220 14.90 7.48 6.30
C PRO A 220 14.51 8.34 7.49
N LEU A 221 13.45 9.17 7.42
CA LEU A 221 13.03 9.99 8.56
C LEU A 221 12.59 9.17 9.77
N PHE A 222 12.02 7.98 9.54
CA PHE A 222 11.49 7.12 10.60
C PHE A 222 12.04 5.69 10.57
N SER A 223 12.68 5.26 9.48
CA SER A 223 13.20 3.90 9.35
C SER A 223 14.35 3.55 10.30
N TRP A 224 14.96 4.54 10.98
CA TRP A 224 15.99 4.34 12.00
C TRP A 224 15.41 4.03 13.39
N ILE A 225 14.13 4.37 13.63
CA ILE A 225 13.48 4.19 14.94
C ILE A 225 13.51 2.72 15.39
N PRO A 226 13.17 1.72 14.55
CA PRO A 226 13.24 0.31 14.94
C PRO A 226 14.60 -0.07 15.53
N GLY A 227 15.70 0.32 14.86
CA GLY A 227 17.06 0.00 15.27
C GLY A 227 17.53 0.72 16.54
N VAL A 228 16.86 1.81 16.96
CA VAL A 228 17.13 2.49 18.24
C VAL A 228 16.25 1.94 19.36
N VAL A 229 15.00 1.61 19.06
CA VAL A 229 14.04 1.08 20.04
C VAL A 229 14.40 -0.35 20.44
N ASP A 230 14.73 -1.19 19.47
CA ASP A 230 15.24 -2.54 19.71
C ASP A 230 16.28 -2.93 18.65
N PRO A 231 17.58 -2.73 18.96
CA PRO A 231 18.68 -3.08 18.05
C PRO A 231 18.74 -4.57 17.67
N ASN A 232 18.15 -5.45 18.49
CA ASN A 232 18.14 -6.89 18.24
C ASN A 232 16.96 -7.32 17.35
N HIS A 233 15.98 -6.43 17.12
CA HIS A 233 14.86 -6.63 16.18
C HIS A 233 15.26 -6.39 14.72
N ALA A 234 16.53 -6.16 14.41
CA ALA A 234 17.05 -5.86 13.08
C ALA A 234 17.04 -7.05 12.09
N GLN A 235 16.41 -8.19 12.43
CA GLN A 235 16.19 -9.26 11.48
C GLN A 235 15.12 -8.82 10.45
N PRO A 236 15.33 -9.04 9.13
CA PRO A 236 14.38 -8.61 8.11
C PRO A 236 12.98 -9.21 8.28
N THR A 237 12.91 -10.40 8.90
CA THR A 237 11.69 -11.15 9.21
C THR A 237 11.91 -11.99 10.48
N HIS A 238 10.87 -12.19 11.30
CA HIS A 238 10.92 -13.12 12.44
C HIS A 238 10.77 -14.59 12.04
N PHE A 239 10.47 -14.83 10.77
CA PHE A 239 10.30 -16.16 10.19
C PHE A 239 11.55 -16.57 9.40
N PRO A 240 11.85 -17.89 9.35
CA PRO A 240 12.90 -18.41 8.48
C PRO A 240 12.54 -18.19 7.01
N PRO A 241 13.53 -18.05 6.10
CA PRO A 241 13.26 -17.89 4.67
C PRO A 241 12.38 -19.00 4.13
N LEU A 242 11.43 -18.66 3.26
CA LEU A 242 10.61 -19.65 2.56
C LEU A 242 11.52 -20.61 1.78
N ASN A 243 11.29 -21.92 1.95
CA ASN A 243 12.11 -22.93 1.32
C ASN A 243 11.61 -23.15 -0.12
N ILE A 244 12.23 -22.47 -1.09
CA ILE A 244 11.83 -22.45 -2.52
C ILE A 244 12.32 -23.73 -3.27
N ARG A 245 12.65 -24.81 -2.55
CA ARG A 245 13.12 -26.07 -3.17
C ARG A 245 11.99 -26.93 -3.69
#